data_AF-A0A519WGL8-F1
#
_entry.id   AF-A0A519WGL8-F1
#
_cell.length_a   1.000
_cell.length_b   1.000
_cell.length_c   1.000
_cell.angle_alpha   90.00
_cell.angle_beta   90.00
_cell.angle_gamma   90.00
#
_symmetry.space_group_name_H-M   'P 1'
#
loop_
_entity.id
_entity.type
_entity.pdbx_description
1 polymer ?
#
loop_
_entity_poly.entity_id
_entity_poly.type
_entity_poly.pdbx_seq_one_letter_code
_entity_poly.pdbx_strand_id
1 'polypeptide(L)'
;MYSGEYKNGKQVNLHNYVREQNITNREVCTYWVTVGPYTTCSSWTWYPDYTPGGGMPPGYMPGISGPLYLWAPNTLLNAPDQTKGILDRKDYLKSFNLNTGGTLHLYVDQPIANSSAAYSGVVNPEVGHTFVAIEQNGIVRVVGFYPSAAVNPFTSPSASPAFINDSGHPYDVKLSLTLNATQLSDVISKITNYSTQYNLNTNNCSDFAQQVSAAGGVNLPNTNGSWPGGGGTNPGNLGQDIRNMSLPSGAVIKTTGGIALSNAN
;
A
#
# COMPACT_ATOMS: atom_id res chain seq x y z
N MET A 1 2.33 -14.16 -10.23
CA MET A 1 1.22 -14.71 -11.04
C MET A 1 1.39 -14.12 -12.44
N TYR A 2 1.46 -14.94 -13.48
CA TYR A 2 1.63 -14.48 -14.86
C TYR A 2 0.26 -14.23 -15.51
N SER A 3 0.12 -13.23 -16.39
CA SER A 3 -1.04 -13.15 -17.28
C SER A 3 -0.78 -13.95 -18.56
N GLY A 4 -1.72 -14.82 -18.90
CA GLY A 4 -1.74 -15.54 -20.18
C GLY A 4 -2.93 -15.08 -21.01
N GLU A 5 -2.77 -15.04 -22.33
CA GLU A 5 -3.91 -14.93 -23.24
C GLU A 5 -4.63 -16.29 -23.22
N TYR A 6 -5.94 -16.28 -22.94
CA TYR A 6 -6.79 -17.47 -23.01
C TYR A 6 -7.76 -17.34 -24.17
N LYS A 7 -7.76 -18.33 -25.08
CA LYS A 7 -8.79 -18.48 -26.12
C LYS A 7 -9.53 -19.78 -25.89
N ASN A 8 -10.85 -19.71 -25.81
CA ASN A 8 -11.73 -20.85 -25.55
C ASN A 8 -11.31 -21.68 -24.32
N GLY A 9 -10.93 -21.00 -23.23
CA GLY A 9 -10.53 -21.65 -21.97
C GLY A 9 -9.17 -22.35 -22.00
N LYS A 10 -8.39 -22.23 -23.08
CA LYS A 10 -7.01 -22.72 -23.17
C LYS A 10 -6.03 -21.57 -23.22
N GLN A 11 -4.95 -21.68 -22.44
CA GLN A 11 -3.85 -20.72 -22.46
C GLN A 11 -3.11 -20.85 -23.80
N VAL A 12 -3.10 -19.77 -24.58
CA VAL A 12 -2.52 -19.75 -25.94
C VAL A 12 -1.26 -18.91 -26.05
N ASN A 13 -1.07 -17.91 -25.19
CA ASN A 13 0.16 -17.11 -25.10
C ASN A 13 0.46 -16.71 -23.66
N LEU A 14 1.73 -16.41 -23.38
CA LEU A 14 2.17 -15.68 -22.19
C LEU A 14 2.47 -14.25 -22.63
N HIS A 15 1.88 -13.25 -21.99
CA HIS A 15 2.22 -11.86 -22.28
C HIS A 15 3.50 -11.48 -21.53
N ASN A 16 4.53 -11.07 -22.28
CA ASN A 16 5.75 -10.41 -21.81
C ASN A 16 6.52 -11.10 -20.66
N TYR A 17 6.67 -12.43 -20.73
CA TYR A 17 7.71 -13.13 -19.97
C TYR A 17 9.05 -12.99 -20.71
N VAL A 18 9.91 -12.06 -20.27
CA VAL A 18 11.30 -12.00 -20.75
C VAL A 18 12.09 -13.05 -19.98
N ARG A 19 12.21 -14.25 -20.55
CA ARG A 19 12.86 -15.42 -19.94
C ARG A 19 14.28 -15.12 -19.43
N GLU A 20 14.97 -14.18 -20.07
CA GLU A 20 16.36 -13.79 -19.78
C GLU A 20 16.51 -12.89 -18.55
N GLN A 21 15.46 -12.16 -18.17
CA GLN A 21 15.51 -11.15 -17.11
C GLN A 21 14.68 -11.52 -15.87
N ASN A 22 13.86 -12.58 -15.96
CA ASN A 22 12.95 -13.03 -14.90
C ASN A 22 12.02 -11.91 -14.38
N ILE A 23 11.62 -10.99 -15.26
CA ILE A 23 10.73 -9.85 -14.97
C ILE A 23 9.29 -10.25 -15.33
N THR A 24 8.33 -9.82 -14.51
CA THR A 24 6.90 -9.80 -14.86
C THR A 24 6.40 -8.36 -14.90
N ASN A 25 5.43 -8.07 -15.76
CA ASN A 25 4.66 -6.83 -15.70
C ASN A 25 3.26 -7.17 -15.17
N ARG A 26 2.67 -6.31 -14.33
CA ARG A 26 1.32 -6.51 -13.79
C ARG A 26 0.33 -5.62 -14.54
N GLU A 27 -0.56 -6.24 -15.31
CA GLU A 27 -1.76 -5.55 -15.80
C GLU A 27 -2.85 -5.65 -14.72
N VAL A 28 -3.28 -4.50 -14.21
CA VAL A 28 -4.35 -4.40 -13.23
C VAL A 28 -5.61 -3.93 -13.94
N CYS A 29 -6.70 -4.67 -13.78
CA CYS A 29 -8.00 -4.22 -14.25
C CYS A 29 -8.49 -3.07 -13.37
N THR A 30 -8.69 -1.90 -13.96
CA THR A 30 -9.19 -0.71 -13.24
C THR A 30 -10.70 -0.57 -13.29
N TYR A 31 -11.38 -1.27 -14.20
CA TYR A 31 -12.83 -1.26 -14.30
C TYR A 31 -13.39 -2.60 -14.75
N TRP A 32 -14.36 -3.10 -13.99
CA TRP A 32 -15.09 -4.33 -14.28
C TRP A 32 -16.48 -4.00 -14.84
N VAL A 33 -16.82 -4.62 -15.96
CA VAL A 33 -18.17 -4.61 -16.52
C VAL A 33 -18.78 -5.99 -16.33
N THR A 34 -19.91 -6.05 -15.64
CA THR A 34 -20.69 -7.27 -15.44
C THR A 34 -21.96 -7.22 -16.27
N VAL A 35 -22.18 -8.22 -17.13
CA VAL A 35 -23.42 -8.40 -17.90
C VAL A 35 -23.90 -9.84 -17.72
N GLY A 36 -24.97 -10.02 -16.95
CA GLY A 36 -25.48 -11.35 -16.60
C GLY A 36 -24.45 -12.14 -15.77
N PRO A 37 -24.15 -13.42 -16.09
CA PRO A 37 -23.17 -14.21 -15.35
C PRO A 37 -21.71 -13.93 -15.76
N TYR A 38 -21.46 -12.94 -16.63
CA TYR A 38 -20.14 -12.66 -17.17
C TYR A 38 -19.59 -11.35 -16.60
N THR A 39 -18.39 -11.42 -16.02
CA THR A 39 -17.60 -10.27 -15.59
C THR A 39 -16.39 -10.13 -16.51
N THR A 40 -16.23 -8.96 -17.11
CA THR A 40 -15.13 -8.65 -18.05
C THR A 40 -14.42 -7.38 -17.62
N CYS A 41 -13.10 -7.31 -17.85
CA CYS A 41 -12.36 -6.09 -17.62
C CYS A 41 -12.54 -5.14 -18.81
N SER A 42 -12.97 -3.89 -18.56
CA SER A 42 -13.13 -2.89 -19.63
C SER A 42 -11.96 -1.92 -19.75
N SER A 43 -11.06 -1.90 -18.76
CA SER A 43 -9.92 -0.99 -18.74
C SER A 43 -8.75 -1.64 -17.99
N TRP A 44 -7.62 -1.75 -18.68
CA TRP A 44 -6.38 -2.28 -18.13
C TRP A 44 -5.42 -1.13 -17.87
N THR A 45 -4.83 -1.10 -16.68
CA THR A 45 -3.76 -0.17 -16.32
C THR A 45 -2.49 -0.97 -16.06
N TRP A 46 -1.39 -0.47 -16.63
CA TRP A 46 -0.10 -1.12 -16.61
C TRP A 46 0.72 -0.69 -15.38
N TYR A 47 1.29 -1.66 -14.68
CA TYR A 47 2.24 -1.46 -13.58
C TYR A 47 3.50 -2.32 -13.84
N PRO A 48 4.70 -1.71 -13.96
CA PRO A 48 5.93 -2.49 -14.06
C PRO A 48 6.32 -3.06 -12.70
N ASP A 49 6.68 -4.35 -12.64
CA ASP A 49 7.44 -4.85 -11.50
C ASP A 49 8.90 -4.42 -11.72
N TYR A 50 9.39 -3.43 -10.96
CA TYR A 50 10.78 -2.99 -11.10
C TYR A 50 11.75 -4.04 -10.53
N THR A 51 12.72 -4.52 -11.31
CA THR A 51 13.80 -5.39 -10.80
C THR A 51 14.92 -4.62 -10.11
N PRO A 52 15.45 -5.13 -8.99
CA PRO A 52 16.70 -4.65 -8.40
C PRO A 52 17.92 -5.12 -9.23
N GLY A 53 18.83 -4.20 -9.56
CA GLY A 53 20.24 -4.51 -9.75
C GLY A 53 20.70 -4.88 -11.17
N GLY A 54 20.94 -3.87 -12.01
CA GLY A 54 22.18 -3.84 -12.79
C GLY A 54 23.28 -3.30 -11.90
N GLY A 55 24.08 -4.19 -11.29
CA GLY A 55 25.16 -3.80 -10.39
C GLY A 55 26.19 -2.92 -11.09
N MET A 56 26.31 -1.65 -10.68
CA MET A 56 27.57 -0.94 -10.86
C MET A 56 28.49 -1.28 -9.67
N PRO A 57 29.77 -1.64 -9.91
CA PRO A 57 30.71 -1.85 -8.82
C PRO A 57 30.90 -0.54 -8.04
N PRO A 58 31.19 -0.59 -6.73
CA PRO A 58 31.54 0.62 -5.99
C PRO A 58 32.88 1.13 -6.51
N GLY A 59 32.87 2.27 -7.20
CA GLY A 59 34.07 3.11 -7.38
C GLY A 59 34.74 3.17 -8.75
N TYR A 60 34.15 2.71 -9.86
CA TYR A 60 34.74 2.97 -11.18
C TYR A 60 33.70 3.17 -12.28
N MET A 61 33.44 4.43 -12.65
CA MET A 61 32.94 4.79 -13.98
C MET A 61 34.10 5.43 -14.73
N PRO A 62 34.80 4.73 -15.64
CA PRO A 62 35.81 5.35 -16.46
C PRO A 62 35.08 6.20 -17.51
N GLY A 63 35.15 7.53 -17.36
CA GLY A 63 34.84 8.47 -18.45
C GLY A 63 33.73 9.49 -18.22
N ILE A 64 33.13 9.62 -17.03
CA ILE A 64 32.23 10.74 -16.73
C ILE A 64 32.92 11.71 -15.75
N SER A 65 33.71 12.61 -16.31
CA SER A 65 34.00 13.90 -15.69
C SER A 65 32.74 14.76 -15.78
N GLY A 66 31.79 14.52 -14.88
CA GLY A 66 30.53 15.24 -14.76
C GLY A 66 30.08 15.23 -13.30
N PRO A 67 29.33 16.24 -12.84
CA PRO A 67 29.14 16.49 -11.41
C PRO A 67 28.41 15.33 -10.75
N LEU A 68 28.80 15.04 -9.50
CA LEU A 68 28.04 14.24 -8.55
C LEU A 68 26.56 14.64 -8.65
N TYR A 69 25.68 13.72 -9.04
CA TYR A 69 24.24 13.96 -9.05
C TYR A 69 23.77 14.19 -7.62
N LEU A 70 23.74 15.46 -7.20
CA LEU A 70 23.00 15.89 -6.03
C LEU A 70 21.53 15.54 -6.28
N TRP A 71 20.95 14.79 -5.35
CA TRP A 71 19.50 14.64 -5.24
C TRP A 71 18.89 16.04 -5.25
N ALA A 72 18.04 16.31 -6.24
CA ALA A 72 17.41 17.61 -6.31
C ALA A 72 16.52 17.80 -5.06
N PRO A 73 16.52 18.98 -4.43
CA PRO A 73 15.61 19.31 -3.33
C PRO A 73 14.12 19.29 -3.72
N ASN A 74 13.75 18.72 -4.87
CA ASN A 74 12.40 18.57 -5.40
C ASN A 74 11.89 17.12 -5.34
N THR A 75 12.43 16.28 -4.45
CA THR A 75 11.86 14.95 -4.19
C THR A 75 10.53 15.12 -3.47
N LEU A 76 9.41 14.97 -4.19
CA LEU A 76 8.07 15.25 -3.68
C LEU A 76 7.24 13.97 -3.60
N LEU A 77 6.63 13.73 -2.45
CA LEU A 77 5.48 12.84 -2.36
C LEU A 77 4.23 13.67 -2.64
N ASN A 78 3.49 13.28 -3.68
CA ASN A 78 2.29 14.00 -4.10
C ASN A 78 1.13 13.79 -3.12
N ALA A 79 0.29 14.83 -3.01
CA ALA A 79 -0.99 14.72 -2.33
C ALA A 79 -1.92 13.75 -3.09
N PRO A 80 -2.86 13.08 -2.40
CA PRO A 80 -3.78 12.16 -3.03
C PRO A 80 -4.87 12.88 -3.81
N ASP A 81 -5.57 12.13 -4.67
CA ASP A 81 -6.79 12.58 -5.33
C ASP A 81 -7.89 12.90 -4.30
N GLN A 82 -8.21 14.19 -4.19
CA GLN A 82 -9.18 14.71 -3.22
C GLN A 82 -10.62 14.30 -3.53
N THR A 83 -10.93 13.83 -4.73
CA THR A 83 -12.29 13.39 -5.10
C THR A 83 -12.74 12.14 -4.32
N LYS A 84 -11.77 11.39 -3.76
CA LYS A 84 -12.00 10.22 -2.90
C LYS A 84 -11.83 10.53 -1.41
N GLY A 85 -11.85 11.81 -1.04
CA GLY A 85 -11.66 12.27 0.33
C GLY A 85 -12.75 11.81 1.29
N ILE A 86 -12.33 11.35 2.47
CA ILE A 86 -13.21 11.02 3.60
C ILE A 86 -13.26 12.26 4.52
N LEU A 87 -14.28 13.08 4.33
CA LEU A 87 -14.41 14.36 5.05
C LEU A 87 -14.86 14.19 6.50
N ASP A 88 -15.76 13.24 6.76
CA ASP A 88 -16.21 12.87 8.10
C ASP A 88 -16.04 11.36 8.31
N ARG A 89 -15.04 10.99 9.12
CA ARG A 89 -14.73 9.59 9.43
C ARG A 89 -15.78 8.93 10.32
N LYS A 90 -16.46 9.71 11.17
CA LYS A 90 -17.53 9.17 12.01
C LYS A 90 -18.70 8.80 11.11
N ASP A 91 -19.06 9.66 10.18
CA ASP A 91 -20.10 9.37 9.19
C ASP A 91 -19.72 8.18 8.28
N TYR A 92 -18.47 8.16 7.79
CA TYR A 92 -17.96 7.10 6.92
C TYR A 92 -18.02 5.71 7.56
N LEU A 93 -17.76 5.63 8.86
CA LEU A 93 -17.68 4.38 9.62
C LEU A 93 -18.95 4.06 10.42
N LYS A 94 -20.00 4.89 10.36
CA LYS A 94 -21.20 4.75 11.21
C LYS A 94 -21.99 3.46 11.02
N SER A 95 -21.81 2.79 9.87
CA SER A 95 -22.55 1.60 9.50
C SER A 95 -22.10 0.34 10.25
N PHE A 96 -20.95 0.37 10.93
CA PHE A 96 -20.48 -0.78 11.70
C PHE A 96 -21.22 -0.93 13.03
N ASN A 97 -21.68 -2.14 13.33
CA ASN A 97 -22.25 -2.50 14.61
C ASN A 97 -21.13 -2.80 15.62
N LEU A 98 -20.95 -1.89 16.57
CA LEU A 98 -19.91 -1.96 17.60
C LEU A 98 -20.18 -3.03 18.69
N ASN A 99 -21.37 -3.64 18.70
CA ASN A 99 -21.69 -4.73 19.62
C ASN A 99 -21.28 -6.12 19.09
N THR A 100 -20.82 -6.19 17.84
CA THR A 100 -20.37 -7.44 17.20
C THR A 100 -18.95 -7.28 16.66
N GLY A 101 -18.24 -8.39 16.50
CA GLY A 101 -16.93 -8.43 15.88
C GLY A 101 -16.93 -8.10 14.38
N GLY A 102 -15.75 -8.12 13.77
CA GLY A 102 -15.55 -7.86 12.34
C GLY A 102 -14.18 -8.36 11.88
N THR A 103 -13.75 -7.94 10.69
CA THR A 103 -12.40 -8.21 10.21
C THR A 103 -11.70 -6.91 9.87
N LEU A 104 -10.47 -6.74 10.37
CA LEU A 104 -9.56 -5.67 9.94
C LEU A 104 -8.59 -6.26 8.92
N HIS A 105 -8.51 -5.65 7.75
CA HIS A 105 -7.49 -5.90 6.76
C HIS A 105 -6.49 -4.76 6.77
N LEU A 106 -5.20 -5.10 6.78
CA LEU A 106 -4.12 -4.17 6.47
C LEU A 106 -3.50 -4.60 5.15
N TYR A 107 -3.32 -3.63 4.26
CA TYR A 107 -2.75 -3.79 2.94
C TYR A 107 -1.46 -2.99 2.84
N VAL A 108 -0.44 -3.60 2.22
CA VAL A 108 0.84 -2.96 1.93
C VAL A 108 1.13 -3.12 0.45
N ASP A 109 1.23 -2.00 -0.26
CA ASP A 109 1.81 -1.88 -1.59
C ASP A 109 3.27 -1.43 -1.42
N GLN A 110 4.22 -2.30 -1.75
CA GLN A 110 5.63 -2.02 -1.52
C GLN A 110 6.18 -1.22 -2.72
N PRO A 111 7.15 -0.31 -2.52
CA PRO A 111 7.76 0.42 -3.64
C PRO A 111 8.41 -0.49 -4.68
N ILE A 112 8.94 -1.61 -4.19
CA ILE A 112 9.41 -2.75 -4.96
C ILE A 112 8.78 -3.97 -4.28
N ALA A 113 7.93 -4.68 -5.01
CA ALA A 113 7.29 -5.88 -4.51
C ALA A 113 8.33 -6.86 -3.97
N ASN A 114 8.07 -7.41 -2.78
CA ASN A 114 8.95 -8.36 -2.10
C ASN A 114 10.35 -7.81 -1.73
N SER A 115 10.47 -6.51 -1.50
CA SER A 115 11.71 -5.86 -1.03
C SER A 115 11.45 -4.96 0.18
N SER A 116 12.47 -4.76 1.03
CA SER A 116 12.43 -3.78 2.13
C SER A 116 12.82 -2.35 1.69
N ALA A 117 13.05 -2.12 0.40
CA ALA A 117 13.39 -0.80 -0.12
C ALA A 117 12.27 0.21 0.21
N ALA A 118 12.64 1.34 0.81
CA ALA A 118 11.69 2.38 1.21
C ALA A 118 11.15 3.22 0.04
N TYR A 119 11.81 3.14 -1.12
CA TYR A 119 11.39 3.77 -2.36
C TYR A 119 12.03 3.07 -3.56
N SER A 120 11.54 3.35 -4.77
CA SER A 120 12.15 2.90 -6.02
C SER A 120 12.29 4.05 -7.03
N GLY A 121 13.35 4.00 -7.84
CA GLY A 121 13.67 5.06 -8.80
C GLY A 121 14.37 6.29 -8.19
N VAL A 122 14.91 7.14 -9.08
CA VAL A 122 15.61 8.40 -8.71
C VAL A 122 14.79 9.63 -9.15
N VAL A 123 13.99 9.48 -10.22
CA VAL A 123 13.09 10.51 -10.74
C VAL A 123 11.66 10.03 -10.50
N ASN A 124 10.84 10.84 -9.82
CA ASN A 124 9.49 10.47 -9.36
C ASN A 124 9.48 9.15 -8.59
N PRO A 125 10.13 9.09 -7.42
CA PRO A 125 10.25 7.84 -6.70
C PRO A 125 8.88 7.30 -6.30
N GLU A 126 8.68 6.00 -6.54
CA GLU A 126 7.56 5.27 -5.93
C GLU A 126 7.94 5.00 -4.47
N VAL A 127 7.02 5.25 -3.54
CA VAL A 127 7.24 5.13 -2.08
C VAL A 127 6.32 4.10 -1.43
N GLY A 128 5.48 3.45 -2.25
CA GLY A 128 4.51 2.47 -1.80
C GLY A 128 3.40 3.12 -0.99
N HIS A 129 2.49 2.28 -0.49
CA HIS A 129 1.38 2.72 0.33
C HIS A 129 0.94 1.66 1.33
N THR A 130 0.47 2.09 2.50
CA THR A 130 -0.12 1.22 3.51
C THR A 130 -1.48 1.77 3.92
N PHE A 131 -2.49 0.92 3.90
CA PHE A 131 -3.87 1.31 4.21
C PHE A 131 -4.64 0.15 4.82
N VAL A 132 -5.84 0.44 5.32
CA VAL A 132 -6.66 -0.55 6.03
C VAL A 132 -8.06 -0.64 5.44
N ALA A 133 -8.71 -1.79 5.60
CA ALA A 133 -10.14 -1.94 5.41
C ALA A 133 -10.78 -2.63 6.61
N ILE A 134 -12.01 -2.24 6.93
CA ILE A 134 -12.85 -2.91 7.91
C ILE A 134 -14.00 -3.58 7.17
N GLU A 135 -14.23 -4.85 7.47
CA GLU A 135 -15.31 -5.68 6.93
C GLU A 135 -16.19 -6.22 8.06
N GLN A 136 -17.51 -6.05 7.94
CA GLN A 136 -18.48 -6.63 8.86
C GLN A 136 -19.81 -6.89 8.14
N ASN A 137 -20.24 -8.15 8.07
CA ASN A 137 -21.55 -8.55 7.51
C ASN A 137 -21.85 -7.95 6.13
N GLY A 138 -20.86 -7.91 5.22
CA GLY A 138 -20.98 -7.35 3.87
C GLY A 138 -20.69 -5.84 3.78
N ILE A 139 -20.64 -5.12 4.90
CA ILE A 139 -20.21 -3.72 4.94
C ILE A 139 -18.69 -3.67 4.85
N VAL A 140 -18.17 -2.87 3.92
CA VAL A 140 -16.74 -2.63 3.76
C VAL A 140 -16.44 -1.14 3.75
N ARG A 141 -15.42 -0.73 4.50
CA ARG A 141 -14.84 0.63 4.45
C ARG A 141 -13.34 0.58 4.37
N VAL A 142 -12.77 1.17 3.32
CA VAL A 142 -11.32 1.26 3.09
C VAL A 142 -10.83 2.66 3.43
N VAL A 143 -9.74 2.78 4.18
CA VAL A 143 -9.19 4.05 4.67
C VAL A 143 -7.67 4.06 4.49
N GLY A 144 -7.19 5.02 3.71
CA GLY A 144 -5.80 5.43 3.64
C GLY A 144 -5.53 6.70 4.39
N PHE A 145 -4.26 6.88 4.76
CA PHE A 145 -3.74 8.07 5.44
C PHE A 145 -2.63 8.70 4.60
N TYR A 146 -2.82 9.97 4.25
CA TYR A 146 -2.00 10.69 3.28
C TYR A 146 -1.66 12.11 3.78
N PRO A 147 -0.64 12.76 3.21
CA PRO A 147 -0.48 14.19 3.37
C PRO A 147 -1.51 14.93 2.50
N SER A 148 -2.15 15.98 3.03
CA SER A 148 -3.10 16.81 2.28
C SER A 148 -2.47 17.69 1.20
N ALA A 149 -1.15 17.90 1.28
CA ALA A 149 -0.35 18.66 0.33
C ALA A 149 0.95 17.90 0.04
N ALA A 150 1.66 18.26 -1.03
CA ALA A 150 2.92 17.62 -1.34
C ALA A 150 3.95 17.85 -0.22
N VAL A 151 4.70 16.80 0.13
CA VAL A 151 5.74 16.82 1.17
C VAL A 151 7.10 16.44 0.61
N ASN A 152 8.15 16.95 1.22
CA ASN A 152 9.53 16.80 0.78
C ASN A 152 10.43 16.37 1.96
N PRO A 153 11.23 15.29 1.82
CA PRO A 153 12.02 14.78 2.93
C PRO A 153 13.13 15.73 3.38
N PHE A 154 13.61 16.64 2.53
CA PHE A 154 14.72 17.55 2.84
C PHE A 154 14.27 18.89 3.43
N THR A 155 13.11 19.41 2.99
CA THR A 155 12.71 20.80 3.28
C THR A 155 11.38 20.93 3.99
N SER A 156 10.43 20.02 3.75
CA SER A 156 9.08 20.11 4.32
C SER A 156 8.45 18.72 4.43
N PRO A 157 8.85 17.90 5.42
CA PRO A 157 8.42 16.50 5.50
C PRO A 157 7.02 16.33 6.08
N SER A 158 6.34 17.43 6.43
CA SER A 158 5.03 17.42 7.11
C SER A 158 3.94 18.11 6.32
N ALA A 159 2.72 17.61 6.45
CA ALA A 159 1.51 18.29 6.01
C ALA A 159 0.34 17.95 6.95
N SER A 160 -0.75 18.73 6.87
CA SER A 160 -2.02 18.32 7.50
C SER A 160 -2.45 16.95 6.95
N PRO A 161 -3.08 16.09 7.75
CA PRO A 161 -3.49 14.77 7.29
C PRO A 161 -4.69 14.83 6.34
N ALA A 162 -4.75 13.89 5.41
CA ALA A 162 -5.91 13.59 4.57
C ALA A 162 -6.26 12.10 4.70
N PHE A 163 -7.55 11.79 4.72
CA PHE A 163 -8.07 10.43 4.74
C PHE A 163 -8.77 10.15 3.42
N ILE A 164 -8.41 9.04 2.78
CA ILE A 164 -8.84 8.72 1.41
C ILE A 164 -9.45 7.33 1.37
N ASN A 165 -10.46 7.15 0.53
CA ASN A 165 -10.99 5.83 0.21
C ASN A 165 -10.08 5.10 -0.80
N ASP A 166 -9.27 4.14 -0.31
CA ASP A 166 -8.38 3.28 -1.12
C ASP A 166 -9.07 2.01 -1.66
N SER A 167 -10.37 2.07 -1.92
CA SER A 167 -11.11 0.96 -2.53
C SER A 167 -10.44 0.47 -3.81
N GLY A 168 -10.23 -0.85 -3.91
CA GLY A 168 -9.66 -1.47 -5.10
C GLY A 168 -8.19 -1.15 -5.36
N HIS A 169 -7.47 -0.57 -4.39
CA HIS A 169 -6.04 -0.29 -4.54
C HIS A 169 -5.24 -1.60 -4.58
N PRO A 170 -4.22 -1.73 -5.47
CA PRO A 170 -3.34 -2.89 -5.48
C PRO A 170 -2.56 -3.04 -4.16
N TYR A 171 -2.13 -4.25 -3.85
CA TYR A 171 -1.24 -4.51 -2.73
C TYR A 171 -0.31 -5.68 -3.04
N ASP A 172 0.77 -5.80 -2.28
CA ASP A 172 1.71 -6.92 -2.32
C ASP A 172 1.59 -7.84 -1.12
N VAL A 173 1.23 -7.28 0.05
CA VAL A 173 1.01 -8.02 1.30
C VAL A 173 -0.33 -7.62 1.91
N LYS A 174 -1.07 -8.61 2.42
CA LYS A 174 -2.28 -8.38 3.20
C LYS A 174 -2.24 -9.17 4.51
N LEU A 175 -2.47 -8.48 5.61
CA LEU A 175 -2.79 -9.08 6.91
C LEU A 175 -4.30 -8.94 7.16
N SER A 176 -4.95 -9.99 7.62
CA SER A 176 -6.37 -9.96 8.02
C SER A 176 -6.49 -10.43 9.46
N LEU A 177 -7.20 -9.67 10.31
CA LEU A 177 -7.35 -9.90 11.73
C LEU A 177 -8.83 -10.05 12.06
N THR A 178 -9.20 -11.18 12.66
CA THR A 178 -10.55 -11.35 13.21
C THR A 178 -10.65 -10.55 14.50
N LEU A 179 -11.62 -9.63 14.56
CA LEU A 179 -11.84 -8.75 15.71
C LEU A 179 -13.07 -9.20 16.50
N ASN A 180 -12.99 -9.14 17.83
CA ASN A 180 -14.17 -9.12 18.68
C ASN A 180 -14.79 -7.70 18.73
N ALA A 181 -15.93 -7.55 19.41
CA ALA A 181 -16.67 -6.29 19.49
C ALA A 181 -15.84 -5.13 20.09
N THR A 182 -15.07 -5.41 21.16
CA THR A 182 -14.20 -4.42 21.80
C THR A 182 -13.10 -3.98 20.85
N GLN A 183 -12.39 -4.92 20.21
CA GLN A 183 -11.33 -4.61 19.25
C GLN A 183 -11.85 -3.83 18.04
N LEU A 184 -13.05 -4.16 17.54
CA LEU A 184 -13.68 -3.37 16.47
C LEU A 184 -13.96 -1.95 16.95
N SER A 185 -14.51 -1.78 18.15
CA SER A 185 -14.77 -0.46 18.74
C SER A 185 -13.49 0.36 18.91
N ASP A 186 -12.39 -0.28 19.33
CA ASP A 186 -11.09 0.36 19.50
C ASP A 186 -10.49 0.77 18.15
N VAL A 187 -10.59 -0.08 17.13
CA VAL A 187 -10.18 0.22 15.75
C VAL A 187 -10.95 1.41 15.19
N ILE A 188 -12.28 1.42 15.31
CA ILE A 188 -13.14 2.51 14.83
C ILE A 188 -12.80 3.81 15.58
N SER A 189 -12.62 3.73 16.90
CA SER A 189 -12.22 4.87 17.74
C SER A 189 -10.85 5.40 17.36
N LYS A 190 -9.88 4.51 17.05
CA LYS A 190 -8.54 4.89 16.63
C LYS A 190 -8.56 5.64 15.31
N ILE A 191 -9.33 5.17 14.33
CA ILE A 191 -9.44 5.84 13.02
C ILE A 191 -10.17 7.18 13.15
N THR A 192 -11.31 7.22 13.84
CA THR A 192 -12.15 8.45 13.94
C THR A 192 -11.47 9.57 14.72
N ASN A 193 -10.64 9.23 15.72
CA ASN A 193 -9.93 10.20 16.55
C ASN A 193 -8.50 10.47 16.09
N TYR A 194 -8.02 9.84 15.02
CA TYR A 194 -6.65 10.04 14.54
C TYR A 194 -6.45 11.49 14.09
N SER A 195 -5.61 12.26 14.76
CA SER A 195 -5.42 13.69 14.43
C SER A 195 -3.96 14.09 14.26
N THR A 196 -3.03 13.13 14.40
CA THR A 196 -1.60 13.36 14.27
C THR A 196 -1.25 13.86 12.87
N GLN A 197 -0.42 14.91 12.81
CA GLN A 197 0.06 15.51 11.56
C GLN A 197 0.78 14.46 10.70
N TYR A 198 0.54 14.45 9.39
CA TYR A 198 1.30 13.59 8.49
C TYR A 198 2.75 14.05 8.47
N ASN A 199 3.69 13.14 8.70
CA ASN A 199 5.13 13.39 8.60
C ASN A 199 5.82 12.16 8.01
N LEU A 200 6.66 12.36 6.99
CA LEU A 200 7.37 11.28 6.32
C LEU A 200 8.18 10.39 7.30
N ASN A 201 8.82 10.99 8.30
CA ASN A 201 9.78 10.33 9.18
C ASN A 201 9.16 9.75 10.46
N THR A 202 8.07 10.33 10.96
CA THR A 202 7.53 10.01 12.30
C THR A 202 6.06 9.62 12.33
N ASN A 203 5.30 9.89 11.27
CA ASN A 203 3.87 9.56 11.22
C ASN A 203 3.33 9.55 9.79
N ASN A 204 3.48 8.43 9.09
CA ASN A 204 3.02 8.25 7.72
C ASN A 204 1.96 7.14 7.60
N CYS A 205 1.64 6.73 6.37
CA CYS A 205 0.63 5.71 6.08
C CYS A 205 0.88 4.38 6.80
N SER A 206 2.14 3.97 6.92
CA SER A 206 2.53 2.74 7.62
C SER A 206 2.41 2.88 9.14
N ASP A 207 2.77 4.03 9.72
CA ASP A 207 2.59 4.27 11.16
C ASP A 207 1.10 4.28 11.54
N PHE A 208 0.27 4.92 10.71
CA PHE A 208 -1.18 4.91 10.88
C PHE A 208 -1.71 3.47 10.90
N ALA A 209 -1.34 2.66 9.91
CA ALA A 209 -1.80 1.29 9.80
C ALA A 209 -1.32 0.42 10.97
N GLN A 210 -0.07 0.56 11.42
CA GLN A 210 0.44 -0.13 12.61
C GLN A 210 -0.35 0.23 13.86
N GLN A 211 -0.63 1.52 14.07
CA GLN A 211 -1.40 1.97 15.23
C GLN A 211 -2.87 1.50 15.19
N VAL A 212 -3.45 1.38 14.00
CA VAL A 212 -4.79 0.78 13.83
C VAL A 212 -4.75 -0.72 14.09
N SER A 213 -3.76 -1.44 13.59
CA SER A 213 -3.56 -2.87 13.89
C SER A 213 -3.35 -3.14 15.37
N ALA A 214 -2.61 -2.27 16.06
CA ALA A 214 -2.41 -2.35 17.51
C ALA A 214 -3.73 -2.19 18.27
N ALA A 215 -4.62 -1.28 17.83
CA ALA A 215 -5.98 -1.18 18.38
C ALA A 215 -6.81 -2.44 18.11
N GLY A 216 -6.54 -3.16 17.01
CA GLY A 216 -7.09 -4.48 16.73
C GLY A 216 -6.43 -5.63 17.52
N GLY A 217 -5.47 -5.34 18.40
CA GLY A 217 -4.80 -6.31 19.26
C GLY A 217 -3.54 -6.95 18.69
N VAL A 218 -3.01 -6.44 17.56
CA VAL A 218 -1.76 -6.95 16.97
C VAL A 218 -0.73 -5.84 16.83
N ASN A 219 0.36 -5.98 17.60
CA ASN A 219 1.55 -5.16 17.42
C ASN A 219 2.39 -5.74 16.28
N LEU A 220 2.51 -5.00 15.19
CA LEU A 220 3.32 -5.41 14.06
C LEU A 220 4.81 -5.18 14.36
N PRO A 221 5.71 -6.03 13.84
CA PRO A 221 7.12 -5.68 13.83
C PRO A 221 7.32 -4.37 13.06
N ASN A 222 8.27 -3.58 13.50
CA ASN A 222 8.54 -2.28 12.91
C ASN A 222 10.04 -2.10 12.68
N THR A 223 10.50 -2.53 11.51
CA THR A 223 11.84 -2.20 11.04
C THR A 223 11.81 -0.88 10.28
N ASN A 224 12.69 0.05 10.65
CA ASN A 224 12.79 1.33 9.97
C ASN A 224 13.65 1.21 8.71
N GLY A 225 13.25 1.93 7.67
CA GLY A 225 14.06 2.17 6.49
C GLY A 225 14.66 3.58 6.49
N SER A 226 15.48 3.87 5.49
CA SER A 226 16.08 5.19 5.30
C SER A 226 15.90 5.65 3.87
N TRP A 227 15.76 6.96 3.69
CA TRP A 227 15.71 7.63 2.39
C TRP A 227 16.50 8.93 2.47
N PRO A 228 16.91 9.52 1.33
CA PRO A 228 17.59 10.80 1.34
C PRO A 228 16.78 11.87 2.10
N GLY A 229 17.40 12.48 3.12
CA GLY A 229 16.76 13.49 3.97
C GLY A 229 15.95 12.95 5.15
N GLY A 230 15.85 11.63 5.34
CA GLY A 230 15.05 11.09 6.44
C GLY A 230 15.05 9.57 6.58
N GLY A 231 14.04 9.07 7.28
CA GLY A 231 13.88 7.65 7.57
C GLY A 231 12.80 7.41 8.60
N GLY A 232 12.33 6.17 8.65
CA GLY A 232 11.22 5.76 9.52
C GLY A 232 10.53 4.51 9.01
N THR A 233 9.37 4.24 9.59
CA THR A 233 8.45 3.20 9.13
C THR A 233 8.08 3.45 7.67
N ASN A 234 8.06 2.42 6.82
CA ASN A 234 7.66 2.57 5.41
C ASN A 234 7.03 1.28 4.86
N PRO A 235 6.31 1.35 3.73
CA PRO A 235 5.63 0.19 3.14
C PRO A 235 6.58 -0.93 2.73
N GLY A 236 7.78 -0.61 2.24
CA GLY A 236 8.81 -1.59 1.90
C GLY A 236 9.15 -2.49 3.10
N ASN A 237 9.64 -1.88 4.18
CA ASN A 237 9.96 -2.60 5.42
C ASN A 237 8.75 -3.30 6.04
N LEU A 238 7.62 -2.61 6.19
CA LEU A 238 6.41 -3.18 6.82
C LEU A 238 5.90 -4.41 6.04
N GLY A 239 5.98 -4.39 4.71
CA GLY A 239 5.63 -5.54 3.88
C GLY A 239 6.52 -6.76 4.17
N GLN A 240 7.84 -6.55 4.35
CA GLN A 240 8.76 -7.62 4.72
C GLN A 240 8.56 -8.08 6.16
N ASP A 241 8.27 -7.17 7.08
CA ASP A 241 7.99 -7.48 8.47
C ASP A 241 6.76 -8.39 8.58
N ILE A 242 5.68 -8.06 7.88
CA ILE A 242 4.46 -8.90 7.87
C ILE A 242 4.71 -10.24 7.17
N ARG A 243 5.52 -10.29 6.11
CA ARG A 243 5.86 -11.57 5.45
C ARG A 243 6.58 -12.54 6.39
N ASN A 244 7.45 -11.99 7.24
CA ASN A 244 8.38 -12.78 8.06
C ASN A 244 7.92 -12.93 9.52
N MET A 245 6.84 -12.24 9.94
CA MET A 245 6.35 -12.35 11.30
C MET A 245 5.70 -13.71 11.57
N SER A 246 5.80 -14.15 12.83
CA SER A 246 4.96 -15.25 13.32
C SER A 246 3.49 -14.86 13.24
N LEU A 247 2.67 -15.76 12.70
CA LEU A 247 1.24 -15.52 12.53
C LEU A 247 0.55 -15.32 13.89
N PRO A 248 -0.03 -14.13 14.19
CA PRO A 248 -0.81 -13.94 15.42
C PRO A 248 -2.06 -14.81 15.42
N SER A 249 -2.57 -15.15 16.61
CA SER A 249 -3.84 -15.87 16.73
C SER A 249 -4.98 -15.08 16.07
N GLY A 250 -5.81 -15.76 15.26
CA GLY A 250 -6.92 -15.12 14.53
C GLY A 250 -6.49 -14.27 13.33
N ALA A 251 -5.21 -14.32 12.95
CA ALA A 251 -4.69 -13.62 11.78
C ALA A 251 -4.54 -14.53 10.56
N VAL A 252 -4.62 -13.94 9.37
CA VAL A 252 -4.29 -14.57 8.09
C VAL A 252 -3.39 -13.63 7.29
N ILE A 253 -2.25 -14.13 6.82
CA ILE A 253 -1.31 -13.37 5.98
C ILE A 253 -1.40 -13.88 4.55
N LYS A 254 -1.54 -12.96 3.59
CA LYS A 254 -1.31 -13.20 2.17
C LYS A 254 -0.05 -12.47 1.74
N THR A 255 0.91 -13.22 1.24
CA THR A 255 2.21 -12.72 0.74
C THR A 255 2.23 -12.60 -0.78
N THR A 256 1.15 -13.00 -1.44
CA THR A 256 0.92 -12.76 -2.86
C THR A 256 0.08 -11.50 -3.03
N GLY A 257 0.51 -10.63 -3.95
CA GLY A 257 -0.21 -9.41 -4.25
C GLY A 257 -1.62 -9.64 -4.79
N GLY A 258 -2.44 -8.60 -4.75
CA GLY A 258 -3.83 -8.63 -5.18
C GLY A 258 -4.47 -7.26 -5.22
N ILE A 259 -5.80 -7.24 -5.28
CA ILE A 259 -6.61 -6.02 -5.28
C ILE A 259 -7.35 -5.93 -3.95
N ALA A 260 -7.27 -4.78 -3.28
CA ALA A 260 -7.94 -4.54 -2.02
C ALA A 260 -9.47 -4.61 -2.19
N LEU A 261 -10.16 -4.80 -1.07
CA LEU A 261 -11.62 -4.74 -1.07
C LEU A 261 -12.09 -3.35 -1.55
N SER A 262 -13.34 -3.29 -2.00
CA SER A 262 -14.00 -2.03 -2.33
C SER A 262 -15.11 -1.77 -1.33
N ASN A 263 -15.38 -0.49 -1.05
CA ASN A 263 -16.49 -0.10 -0.20
C ASN A 263 -17.78 -0.76 -0.65
N ALA A 264 -18.53 -1.28 0.33
CA ALA A 264 -19.79 -1.98 0.12
C ALA A 264 -20.73 -1.71 1.30
N ASN A 265 -22.04 -1.87 1.05
CA ASN A 265 -23.12 -1.80 2.04
C ASN A 265 -24.00 -3.03 1.90
#